data_AF-A0A661XCK7-F1
#
_entry.id   AF-A0A661XCK7-F1
#
_cell.length_a   1.000
_cell.length_b   1.000
_cell.length_c   1.000
_cell.angle_alpha   90.00
_cell.angle_beta   90.00
_cell.angle_gamma   90.00
#
_symmetry.space_group_name_H-M   'P 1'
#
loop_
_entity.id
_entity.type
_entity.pdbx_description
1 polymer ?
#
loop_
_entity_poly.entity_id
_entity_poly.type
_entity_poly.pdbx_seq_one_letter_code
_entity_poly.pdbx_strand_id
1 'polypeptide(L)'
;MVSNTDKKGQALIEIILVLPVLCILMSMITWFTRLLLTRQMLLTAARYGTDMIYYTDMNEDQIRQEIRNYLTDKSIEGRKLNAEKLPDDHIKIHIYRYPTITPFNVYQPINFETSWVEIYYEFSVPTIFTAFSSFIGNKGDLPDKIIISARSEVLAGTGAKR
;
A
#
# COMPACT_ATOMS: atom_id res chain seq x y z
N MET A 1 -34.22 11.28 47.46
CA MET A 1 -34.14 12.11 46.23
C MET A 1 -32.70 12.15 45.80
N VAL A 2 -32.32 11.42 44.74
CA VAL A 2 -30.97 11.55 44.16
C VAL A 2 -30.91 12.91 43.50
N SER A 3 -30.07 13.80 44.01
CA SER A 3 -29.92 15.16 43.53
C SER A 3 -29.55 15.14 42.04
N ASN A 4 -30.28 15.90 41.21
CA ASN A 4 -29.98 16.02 39.78
C ASN A 4 -28.57 16.58 39.51
N THR A 5 -27.96 17.24 40.51
CA THR A 5 -26.59 17.76 40.45
C THR A 5 -25.56 16.64 40.54
N ASP A 6 -25.80 15.61 41.35
CA ASP A 6 -24.90 14.45 41.48
C ASP A 6 -24.86 13.63 40.19
N LYS A 7 -26.02 13.48 39.52
CA LYS A 7 -26.11 12.82 38.21
C LYS A 7 -25.35 13.56 37.10
N LYS A 8 -25.37 14.91 37.12
CA LYS A 8 -24.63 15.73 36.16
C LYS A 8 -23.11 15.67 36.40
N GLY A 9 -22.68 15.65 37.67
CA GLY A 9 -21.27 15.50 38.04
C GLY A 9 -20.73 14.11 37.68
N GLN A 10 -21.49 13.06 37.94
CA GLN A 10 -21.13 11.69 37.56
C GLN A 10 -21.05 11.52 36.04
N ALA A 11 -22.01 12.07 35.29
CA ALA A 11 -21.97 12.04 33.82
C ALA A 11 -20.76 12.78 33.23
N LEU A 12 -20.34 13.90 33.83
CA LEU A 12 -19.14 14.63 33.42
C LEU A 12 -17.87 13.81 33.64
N ILE A 13 -17.76 13.13 34.78
CA ILE A 13 -16.62 12.26 35.10
C ILE A 13 -16.56 11.07 34.14
N GLU A 14 -17.71 10.46 33.83
CA GLU A 14 -17.80 9.35 32.89
C GLU A 14 -17.37 9.76 31.47
N ILE A 15 -17.80 10.95 31.00
CA ILE A 15 -17.38 11.49 29.70
C ILE A 15 -15.88 11.76 29.65
N ILE A 16 -15.30 12.32 30.71
CA ILE A 16 -13.85 12.59 30.79
C ILE A 16 -13.05 11.28 30.76
N LEU A 17 -13.58 10.19 31.33
CA LEU A 17 -12.97 8.87 31.27
C LEU A 17 -13.08 8.21 29.89
N VAL A 18 -14.17 8.43 29.17
CA VAL A 18 -14.43 7.81 27.85
C VAL A 18 -13.74 8.57 26.71
N LEU A 19 -13.58 9.89 26.83
CA LEU A 19 -13.03 10.74 25.77
C LEU A 19 -11.63 10.29 25.27
N PRO A 20 -10.65 9.95 26.13
CA PRO A 20 -9.34 9.47 25.68
C PRO A 20 -9.43 8.17 24.88
N VAL A 21 -10.33 7.26 25.28
CA VAL A 21 -10.57 5.99 24.57
C VAL A 21 -11.12 6.26 23.16
N LEU A 22 -12.06 7.21 23.03
CA LEU A 22 -12.57 7.62 21.73
C LEU A 22 -11.49 8.26 20.85
N CYS A 23 -10.64 9.12 21.41
CA CYS A 23 -9.52 9.73 20.67
C CYS A 23 -8.54 8.67 20.15
N ILE A 24 -8.22 7.66 20.96
CA ILE A 24 -7.36 6.53 20.56
C ILE A 24 -8.03 5.77 19.41
N LEU A 25 -9.32 5.43 19.55
CA LEU A 25 -10.06 4.64 18.57
C LEU A 25 -10.14 5.39 17.22
N MET A 26 -10.45 6.68 17.24
CA MET A 26 -10.46 7.52 16.04
C MET A 26 -9.08 7.64 15.39
N SER A 27 -8.01 7.72 16.20
CA SER A 27 -6.63 7.75 15.70
C SER A 27 -6.26 6.44 15.02
N MET A 28 -6.64 5.30 15.60
CA MET A 28 -6.44 3.97 15.02
C MET A 28 -7.19 3.83 13.70
N ILE A 29 -8.49 4.17 13.66
CA ILE A 29 -9.29 4.14 12.43
C ILE A 29 -8.63 4.98 11.34
N THR A 30 -8.20 6.20 11.68
CA THR A 30 -7.57 7.10 10.71
C THR A 30 -6.27 6.51 10.17
N TRP A 31 -5.47 5.89 11.03
CA TRP A 31 -4.21 5.27 10.61
C TRP A 31 -4.44 4.04 9.72
N PHE A 32 -5.33 3.13 10.10
CA PHE A 32 -5.68 1.97 9.27
C PHE A 32 -6.30 2.38 7.93
N THR A 33 -7.15 3.40 7.92
CA THR A 33 -7.70 3.97 6.68
C THR A 33 -6.60 4.48 5.77
N ARG A 34 -5.58 5.16 6.32
CA ARG A 34 -4.41 5.61 5.53
C ARG A 34 -3.65 4.43 4.94
N LEU A 35 -3.47 3.34 5.70
CA LEU A 35 -2.79 2.13 5.23
C LEU A 35 -3.55 1.49 4.06
N LEU A 36 -4.86 1.30 4.21
CA LEU A 36 -5.72 0.72 3.16
C LEU A 36 -5.73 1.55 1.88
N LEU A 37 -5.89 2.87 2.00
CA LEU A 37 -5.86 3.78 0.86
C LEU A 37 -4.52 3.75 0.14
N THR A 38 -3.39 3.75 0.88
CA THR A 38 -2.09 3.63 0.21
C THR A 38 -1.94 2.28 -0.48
N ARG A 39 -2.37 1.17 0.13
CA ARG A 39 -2.34 -0.15 -0.54
C ARG A 39 -3.14 -0.15 -1.84
N GLN A 40 -4.29 0.50 -1.88
CA GLN A 40 -5.08 0.66 -3.11
C GLN A 40 -4.33 1.48 -4.16
N MET A 41 -3.70 2.61 -3.77
CA MET A 41 -2.88 3.40 -4.69
C MET A 41 -1.70 2.61 -5.27
N LEU A 42 -1.01 1.83 -4.44
CA LEU A 42 0.10 0.97 -4.88
C LEU A 42 -0.39 -0.10 -5.87
N LEU A 43 -1.56 -0.72 -5.60
CA LEU A 43 -2.14 -1.72 -6.50
C LEU A 43 -2.52 -1.11 -7.85
N THR A 44 -3.12 0.07 -7.87
CA THR A 44 -3.44 0.79 -9.11
C THR A 44 -2.19 1.14 -9.89
N ALA A 45 -1.13 1.62 -9.20
CA ALA A 45 0.14 1.92 -9.83
C ALA A 45 0.85 0.67 -10.38
N ALA A 46 0.79 -0.46 -9.66
CA ALA A 46 1.32 -1.73 -10.13
C ALA A 46 0.57 -2.22 -11.39
N ARG A 47 -0.76 -2.07 -11.42
CA ARG A 47 -1.58 -2.37 -12.61
C ARG A 47 -1.23 -1.48 -13.79
N TYR A 48 -1.11 -0.18 -13.55
CA TYR A 48 -0.65 0.78 -14.56
C TYR A 48 0.73 0.39 -15.11
N GLY A 49 1.64 -0.05 -14.24
CA GLY A 49 2.93 -0.63 -14.61
C GLY A 49 2.81 -1.85 -15.53
N THR A 50 1.97 -2.83 -15.16
CA THR A 50 1.75 -4.01 -16.01
C THR A 50 1.05 -3.68 -17.33
N ASP A 51 0.17 -2.69 -17.35
CA ASP A 51 -0.46 -2.21 -18.59
C ASP A 51 0.58 -1.58 -19.52
N MET A 52 1.53 -0.80 -19.00
CA MET A 52 2.66 -0.30 -19.79
C MET A 52 3.50 -1.45 -20.37
N ILE A 53 3.80 -2.49 -19.58
CA ILE A 53 4.51 -3.67 -20.09
C ILE A 53 3.75 -4.32 -21.26
N TYR A 54 2.43 -4.34 -21.20
CA TYR A 54 1.59 -5.01 -22.20
C TYR A 54 1.40 -4.16 -23.47
N TYR A 55 1.21 -2.85 -23.33
CA TYR A 55 0.80 -1.96 -24.42
C TYR A 55 1.94 -1.10 -25.00
N THR A 56 3.10 -0.98 -24.34
CA THR A 56 4.21 -0.14 -24.79
C THR A 56 5.54 -0.90 -24.83
N ASP A 57 6.52 -0.38 -25.57
CA ASP A 57 7.88 -0.94 -25.65
C ASP A 57 8.83 -0.31 -24.61
N MET A 58 8.31 0.05 -23.44
CA MET A 58 9.13 0.67 -22.39
C MET A 58 10.04 -0.36 -21.71
N ASN A 59 11.23 0.11 -21.30
CA ASN A 59 12.13 -0.67 -20.45
C ASN A 59 11.79 -0.51 -18.95
N GLU A 60 12.43 -1.29 -18.09
CA GLU A 60 12.16 -1.29 -16.65
C GLU A 60 12.39 0.08 -16.00
N ASP A 61 13.42 0.81 -16.41
CA ASP A 61 13.75 2.13 -15.85
C ASP A 61 12.72 3.19 -16.21
N GLN A 62 12.23 3.18 -17.46
CA GLN A 62 11.16 4.06 -17.92
C GLN A 62 9.86 3.80 -17.17
N ILE A 63 9.48 2.54 -17.03
CA ILE A 63 8.28 2.12 -16.28
C ILE A 63 8.42 2.52 -14.81
N ARG A 64 9.62 2.33 -14.21
CA ARG A 64 9.89 2.74 -12.83
C ARG A 64 9.70 4.23 -12.63
N GLN A 65 10.26 5.04 -13.51
CA GLN A 65 10.14 6.50 -13.43
C GLN A 65 8.69 6.95 -13.58
N GLU A 66 7.92 6.34 -14.50
CA GLU A 66 6.51 6.69 -14.68
C GLU A 66 5.64 6.30 -13.47
N ILE A 67 5.85 5.11 -12.90
CA ILE A 67 5.19 4.69 -11.66
C ILE A 67 5.51 5.68 -10.53
N ARG A 68 6.78 6.12 -10.43
CA ARG A 68 7.22 7.07 -9.42
C ARG A 68 6.55 8.44 -9.61
N ASN A 69 6.52 8.94 -10.84
CA ASN A 69 5.84 10.19 -11.17
C ASN A 69 4.35 10.08 -10.83
N TYR A 70 3.68 9.00 -11.26
CA TYR A 70 2.28 8.72 -10.96
C TYR A 70 1.95 8.76 -9.45
N LEU A 71 2.87 8.31 -8.59
CA LEU A 71 2.66 8.26 -7.15
C LEU A 71 3.08 9.54 -6.40
N THR A 72 3.93 10.38 -6.97
CA THR A 72 4.64 11.44 -6.22
C THR A 72 4.63 12.83 -6.87
N ASP A 73 4.27 12.95 -8.14
CA ASP A 73 4.38 14.23 -8.86
C ASP A 73 3.48 15.32 -8.25
N LYS A 74 4.04 16.53 -8.15
CA LYS A 74 3.38 17.75 -7.70
C LYS A 74 2.24 18.18 -8.62
N SER A 75 2.25 17.78 -9.88
CA SER A 75 1.20 18.08 -10.88
C SER A 75 -0.10 17.29 -10.68
N ILE A 76 -0.03 16.12 -10.06
CA ILE A 76 -1.19 15.21 -9.92
C ILE A 76 -2.17 15.74 -8.87
N GLU A 77 -3.46 15.80 -9.19
CA GLU A 77 -4.49 16.17 -8.23
C GLU A 77 -4.82 15.00 -7.29
N GLY A 78 -4.91 15.27 -5.98
CA GLY A 78 -5.30 14.27 -4.97
C GLY A 78 -4.18 13.86 -4.01
N ARG A 79 -4.34 12.67 -3.41
CA ARG A 79 -3.40 12.13 -2.41
C ARG A 79 -2.10 11.70 -3.08
N LYS A 80 -0.98 12.07 -2.46
CA LYS A 80 0.38 11.76 -2.93
C LYS A 80 1.14 10.94 -1.90
N LEU A 81 2.06 10.13 -2.38
CA LEU A 81 3.00 9.43 -1.52
C LEU A 81 4.27 10.27 -1.33
N ASN A 82 4.97 10.06 -0.21
CA ASN A 82 6.26 10.71 0.00
C ASN A 82 7.30 9.99 -0.87
N ALA A 83 7.97 10.74 -1.76
CA ALA A 83 9.02 10.24 -2.62
C ALA A 83 10.23 9.66 -1.86
N GLU A 84 10.50 10.14 -0.65
CA GLU A 84 11.58 9.62 0.21
C GLU A 84 11.28 8.19 0.72
N LYS A 85 10.00 7.82 0.78
CA LYS A 85 9.54 6.48 1.22
C LYS A 85 9.39 5.50 0.05
N LEU A 86 9.72 5.94 -1.16
CA LEU A 86 9.63 5.18 -2.39
C LEU A 86 10.96 5.27 -3.17
N PRO A 87 12.08 4.78 -2.59
CA PRO A 87 13.34 4.63 -3.31
C PRO A 87 13.21 3.61 -4.46
N ASP A 88 14.18 3.59 -5.37
CA ASP A 88 14.09 2.81 -6.61
C ASP A 88 13.99 1.29 -6.37
N ASP A 89 14.60 0.79 -5.30
CA ASP A 89 14.54 -0.61 -4.86
C ASP A 89 13.16 -1.04 -4.32
N HIS A 90 12.29 -0.06 -4.03
CA HIS A 90 10.91 -0.30 -3.65
C HIS A 90 9.97 -0.47 -4.86
N ILE A 91 10.41 -0.19 -6.09
CA ILE A 91 9.66 -0.49 -7.31
C ILE A 91 10.41 -1.58 -8.08
N LYS A 92 10.00 -2.82 -7.88
CA LYS A 92 10.55 -3.99 -8.56
C LYS A 92 9.70 -4.29 -9.78
N ILE A 93 10.37 -4.40 -10.92
CA ILE A 93 9.74 -4.67 -12.20
C ILE A 93 10.47 -5.87 -12.79
N HIS A 94 9.72 -6.77 -13.39
CA HIS A 94 10.27 -7.86 -14.15
C HIS A 94 9.51 -7.98 -15.46
N ILE A 95 10.21 -7.80 -16.56
CA ILE A 95 9.62 -7.86 -17.90
C ILE A 95 10.07 -9.14 -18.58
N TYR A 96 9.14 -10.07 -18.77
CA TYR A 96 9.35 -11.21 -19.63
C TYR A 96 8.83 -10.89 -21.04
N ARG A 97 9.72 -10.93 -22.04
CA ARG A 97 9.38 -10.71 -23.45
C ARG A 97 9.58 -12.01 -24.21
N TYR A 98 8.50 -12.59 -24.74
CA TYR A 98 8.65 -13.74 -25.64
C TYR A 98 9.37 -13.29 -26.93
N PRO A 99 10.49 -13.92 -27.30
CA PRO A 99 10.99 -13.81 -28.66
C PRO A 99 9.92 -14.40 -29.57
N THR A 100 9.39 -13.58 -30.48
CA THR A 100 8.60 -13.92 -31.68
C THR A 100 7.83 -15.24 -31.61
N ILE A 101 6.49 -15.20 -31.56
CA ILE A 101 5.62 -16.39 -31.56
C ILE A 101 6.07 -17.39 -32.65
N THR A 102 6.86 -18.39 -32.28
CA THR A 102 7.13 -19.55 -33.11
C THR A 102 5.87 -20.41 -33.07
N PRO A 103 5.43 -21.00 -34.19
CA PRO A 103 4.19 -21.77 -34.25
C PRO A 103 4.19 -22.84 -33.15
N PHE A 104 3.16 -22.78 -32.30
CA PHE A 104 2.97 -23.59 -31.11
C PHE A 104 3.20 -25.08 -31.41
N ASN A 105 4.17 -25.69 -30.74
CA ASN A 105 4.30 -27.14 -30.69
C ASN A 105 3.48 -27.64 -29.50
N VAL A 106 2.37 -28.34 -29.77
CA VAL A 106 1.24 -28.63 -28.87
C VAL A 106 1.60 -29.56 -27.68
N TYR A 107 2.87 -29.93 -27.52
CA TYR A 107 3.31 -31.02 -26.62
C TYR A 107 4.21 -30.60 -25.45
N GLN A 108 4.44 -29.30 -25.21
CA GLN A 108 5.17 -28.85 -24.02
C GLN A 108 4.21 -28.28 -22.96
N PRO A 109 4.38 -28.63 -21.66
CA PRO A 109 3.65 -27.97 -20.59
C PRO A 109 4.00 -26.49 -20.64
N ILE A 110 3.02 -25.65 -20.95
CA ILE A 110 3.25 -24.23 -21.15
C ILE A 110 3.47 -23.59 -19.79
N ASN A 111 4.73 -23.43 -19.40
CA ASN A 111 5.10 -22.61 -18.25
C ASN A 111 5.08 -21.15 -18.72
N PHE A 112 3.91 -20.51 -18.66
CA PHE A 112 3.78 -19.12 -19.04
C PHE A 112 4.51 -18.26 -18.00
N GLU A 113 5.72 -17.80 -18.33
CA GLU A 113 6.39 -16.79 -17.51
C GLU A 113 5.58 -15.49 -17.56
N THR A 114 5.38 -14.88 -16.38
CA THR A 114 4.59 -13.65 -16.22
C THR A 114 5.50 -12.46 -16.00
N SER A 115 5.15 -11.35 -16.65
CA SER A 115 5.72 -10.05 -16.31
C SER A 115 5.01 -9.52 -15.07
N TRP A 116 5.73 -8.84 -14.19
CA TRP A 116 5.14 -8.35 -12.95
C TRP A 116 5.75 -7.03 -12.50
N VAL A 117 4.96 -6.30 -11.73
CA VAL A 117 5.36 -5.05 -11.07
C VAL A 117 4.96 -5.17 -9.61
N GLU A 118 5.91 -4.95 -8.72
CA GLU A 118 5.73 -5.01 -7.27
C GLU A 118 6.27 -3.74 -6.62
N ILE A 119 5.43 -3.09 -5.83
CA ILE A 119 5.74 -1.81 -5.19
C ILE A 119 5.64 -1.96 -3.67
N TYR A 120 6.65 -1.48 -2.96
CA TYR A 120 6.75 -1.48 -1.50
C TYR A 120 6.66 -0.05 -0.94
N TYR A 121 6.03 0.11 0.22
CA TYR A 121 5.96 1.39 0.90
C TYR A 121 5.98 1.25 2.42
N GLU A 122 6.76 2.11 3.08
CA GLU A 122 6.95 2.06 4.52
C GLU A 122 5.96 2.94 5.30
N PHE A 123 5.33 2.35 6.29
CA PHE A 123 4.52 3.04 7.30
C PHE A 123 5.18 2.94 8.67
N SER A 124 5.40 4.10 9.30
CA SER A 124 5.78 4.17 10.70
C SER A 124 4.60 3.79 11.57
N VAL A 125 4.84 2.94 12.58
CA VAL A 125 3.83 2.59 13.57
C VAL A 125 3.67 3.76 14.55
N PRO A 126 2.46 4.31 14.72
CA PRO A 126 2.23 5.38 15.67
C PRO A 126 2.55 4.95 17.10
N THR A 127 3.15 5.84 17.88
CA THR A 127 3.47 5.62 19.31
C THR A 127 2.25 5.27 20.15
N ILE A 128 1.04 5.60 19.69
CA ILE A 128 -0.20 5.21 20.39
C ILE A 128 -0.39 3.69 20.43
N PHE A 129 0.16 2.95 19.46
CA PHE A 129 0.14 1.49 19.47
C PHE A 129 1.13 0.89 20.47
N THR A 130 2.28 1.53 20.71
CA THR A 130 3.22 1.11 21.76
C THR A 130 2.68 1.43 23.16
N ALA A 131 1.92 2.51 23.30
CA ALA A 131 1.17 2.77 24.52
C ALA A 131 0.09 1.70 24.77
N PHE A 132 -0.38 0.97 23.76
CA PHE A 132 -1.39 -0.09 23.91
C PHE A 132 -0.78 -1.47 24.20
N SER A 133 0.45 -1.75 23.74
CA SER A 133 1.14 -2.98 24.11
C SER A 133 1.52 -3.04 25.59
N SER A 134 1.62 -1.91 26.28
CA SER A 134 1.76 -1.89 27.74
C SER A 134 0.45 -2.23 28.48
N PHE A 135 -0.72 -1.96 27.87
CA PHE A 135 -2.03 -2.31 28.44
C PHE A 135 -2.44 -3.77 28.15
N ILE A 136 -2.11 -4.29 26.96
CA ILE A 136 -2.36 -5.69 26.60
C ILE A 136 -1.09 -6.47 26.88
N GLY A 137 -1.00 -7.00 28.10
CA GLY A 137 0.11 -7.82 28.56
C GLY A 137 0.48 -8.89 27.53
N ASN A 138 1.79 -8.95 27.24
CA ASN A 138 2.46 -9.99 26.48
C ASN A 138 2.41 -9.89 24.95
N LYS A 139 2.94 -8.80 24.38
CA LYS A 139 3.40 -8.78 22.99
C LYS A 139 4.76 -8.09 22.93
N GLY A 140 5.74 -8.80 22.37
CA GLY A 140 7.09 -8.29 22.14
C GLY A 140 7.09 -6.98 21.35
N ASP A 141 8.27 -6.35 21.25
CA ASP A 141 8.44 -5.04 20.63
C ASP A 141 7.71 -4.96 19.29
N LEU A 142 6.70 -4.08 19.23
CA LEU A 142 6.03 -3.75 17.97
C LEU A 142 7.10 -3.19 17.03
N PRO A 143 7.17 -3.65 15.76
CA PRO A 143 8.14 -3.11 14.83
C PRO A 143 7.86 -1.62 14.61
N ASP A 144 8.91 -0.80 14.58
CA ASP A 144 8.80 0.65 14.36
C ASP A 144 8.20 0.99 12.99
N LYS A 145 8.30 0.06 12.05
CA LYS A 145 7.86 0.20 10.67
C LYS A 145 7.14 -1.06 10.18
N ILE A 146 6.14 -0.85 9.33
CA ILE A 146 5.43 -1.89 8.59
C ILE A 146 5.59 -1.57 7.11
N ILE A 147 5.97 -2.58 6.32
CA ILE A 147 6.04 -2.48 4.87
C ILE A 147 4.72 -2.99 4.31
N ILE A 148 4.06 -2.17 3.50
CA ILE A 148 2.94 -2.61 2.67
C ILE A 148 3.43 -2.80 1.24
N SER A 149 2.97 -3.87 0.59
CA SER A 149 3.26 -4.14 -0.80
C SER A 149 1.99 -4.36 -1.62
N ALA A 150 2.10 -4.08 -2.91
CA ALA A 150 1.12 -4.48 -3.89
C ALA A 150 1.85 -4.98 -5.14
N ARG A 151 1.35 -6.08 -5.71
CA ARG A 151 1.89 -6.71 -6.91
C ARG A 151 0.78 -6.87 -7.93
N SER A 152 1.12 -6.60 -9.18
CA SER A 152 0.29 -6.90 -10.35
C SER A 152 1.11 -7.77 -11.30
N GLU A 153 0.45 -8.70 -11.96
CA GLU A 153 1.08 -9.61 -12.92
C GLU A 153 0.26 -9.62 -14.21
N VAL A 154 0.96 -9.75 -15.32
CA VAL A 154 0.37 -9.90 -16.65
C VAL A 154 1.07 -11.05 -17.35
N LEU A 155 0.29 -11.83 -18.11
CA LEU A 155 0.86 -12.83 -19.01
C LEU A 155 1.80 -12.11 -19.97
N ALA A 156 3.03 -12.59 -20.09
CA ALA A 156 3.89 -12.09 -21.12
C ALA A 156 3.29 -12.42 -22.50
N GLY A 157 3.33 -11.46 -23.41
CA GLY A 157 2.78 -11.64 -24.75
C GLY A 157 1.98 -10.43 -25.19
N THR A 158 2.50 -9.77 -26.22
CA THR A 158 1.89 -8.69 -27.03
C THR A 158 2.38 -7.27 -26.78
N GLY A 159 3.56 -7.05 -26.20
CA GLY A 159 4.32 -5.83 -26.50
C GLY A 159 4.47 -5.73 -28.02
N ALA A 160 3.64 -4.90 -28.64
CA ALA A 160 3.36 -4.93 -30.07
C ALA A 160 4.59 -4.46 -30.84
N LYS A 161 5.37 -5.39 -31.38
CA LYS A 161 6.02 -5.14 -32.67
C LYS A 161 4.90 -5.11 -33.72
N ARG A 162 4.40 -3.92 -34.02
CA ARG A 162 3.91 -3.61 -35.36
C ARG A 162 5.08 -3.08 -36.17
#